data_AF-A0A523BJD6-F1
#
_entry.id   AF-A0A523BJD6-F1
#
_cell.length_a   1.000
_cell.length_b   1.000
_cell.length_c   1.000
_cell.angle_alpha   90.00
_cell.angle_beta   90.00
_cell.angle_gamma   90.00
#
_symmetry.space_group_name_H-M   'P 1'
#
loop_
_entity.id
_entity.type
_entity.pdbx_description
1 polymer ?
#
loop_
_entity_poly.entity_id
_entity_poly.type
_entity_poly.pdbx_seq_one_letter_code
_entity_poly.pdbx_strand_id
1 'polypeptide(L)'
;MRSAAYLIFWFALQIFQGYMGESAGVAVFAHAGGFIGGVALLPLFVSEGRLQLLRAYSSMSSFFYRVFFFKPGLSAPSKIVIALLIGIVAAGAVYSAVYAGKTGEISKILNFSVESEGLNESESINIQLQGNRIRIAPIASDSVRVVVNRLRAAGLIYSWENRGKTAIIDRQTTGTVNNIPVRIYIRASLSFDENGIIESGGGYISTEVLRCDQYGRCVVGGEKSYDFSVRTEASIAGFEGIPIPELSVLSLLMSVIAIANIGRSEHYAIIP
;
A
#
# COMPACT_ATOMS: atom_id res chain seq x y z
N MET A 1 9.89 30.57 0.71
CA MET A 1 9.11 30.13 1.89
C MET A 1 7.88 29.31 1.52
N ARG A 2 7.06 29.70 0.52
CA ARG A 2 5.85 28.95 0.12
C ARG A 2 6.12 27.49 -0.33
N SER A 3 7.18 27.24 -1.08
CA SER A 3 7.55 25.90 -1.58
C SER A 3 8.05 24.96 -0.49
N ALA A 4 8.91 25.43 0.42
CA ALA A 4 9.41 24.63 1.53
C ALA A 4 8.28 24.22 2.50
N ALA A 5 7.37 25.14 2.83
CA ALA A 5 6.21 24.82 3.66
C ALA A 5 5.30 23.78 3.00
N TYR A 6 5.07 23.89 1.69
CA TYR A 6 4.30 22.91 0.93
C TYR A 6 4.96 21.51 0.95
N LEU A 7 6.27 21.42 0.71
CA LEU A 7 6.99 20.14 0.73
C LEU A 7 6.96 19.50 2.12
N ILE A 8 7.13 20.29 3.18
CA ILE A 8 7.02 19.81 4.56
C ILE A 8 5.63 19.28 4.85
N PHE A 9 4.60 20.04 4.46
CA PHE A 9 3.21 19.62 4.63
C PHE A 9 2.89 18.35 3.86
N TRP A 10 3.29 18.28 2.59
CA TRP A 10 3.11 17.09 1.75
C TRP A 10 3.80 15.86 2.37
N PHE A 11 5.05 16.02 2.81
CA PHE A 11 5.81 14.93 3.44
C PHE A 11 5.17 14.48 4.76
N ALA A 12 4.74 15.42 5.60
CA ALA A 12 4.01 15.11 6.82
C ALA A 12 2.72 14.33 6.52
N LEU A 13 1.96 14.75 5.51
CA LEU A 13 0.73 14.06 5.09
C LEU A 13 1.01 12.62 4.67
N GLN A 14 2.09 12.37 3.91
CA GLN A 14 2.47 10.99 3.57
C GLN A 14 2.73 10.15 4.83
N ILE A 15 3.45 10.69 5.81
CA ILE A 15 3.75 9.96 7.05
C ILE A 15 2.46 9.62 7.82
N PHE A 16 1.55 10.60 7.98
CA PHE A 16 0.29 10.38 8.67
C PHE A 16 -0.61 9.36 7.97
N GLN A 17 -0.79 9.49 6.65
CA GLN A 17 -1.57 8.54 5.85
C GLN A 17 -0.98 7.13 5.90
N GLY A 18 0.34 7.01 5.89
CA GLY A 18 1.05 5.75 6.04
C GLY A 18 0.72 5.05 7.37
N TYR A 19 0.83 5.77 8.50
CA TYR A 19 0.53 5.19 9.82
C TYR A 19 -0.97 4.93 10.07
N MET A 20 -1.87 5.68 9.43
CA MET A 20 -3.32 5.46 9.58
C MET A 20 -3.82 4.21 8.82
N GLY A 21 -2.99 3.60 7.97
CA GLY A 21 -3.32 2.33 7.34
C GLY A 21 -4.47 2.41 6.34
N GLU A 22 -4.67 3.56 5.70
CA GLU A 22 -5.54 3.64 4.51
C GLU A 22 -5.05 2.65 3.43
N SER A 23 -5.93 2.22 2.53
CA SER A 23 -5.70 1.14 1.55
C SER A 23 -4.47 1.31 0.63
N ALA A 24 -3.79 2.45 0.70
CA ALA A 24 -2.56 2.80 -0.01
C ALA A 24 -1.31 2.92 0.89
N GLY A 25 -1.32 2.49 2.15
CA GLY A 25 -0.24 2.72 3.13
C GLY A 25 1.18 2.40 2.62
N VAL A 26 1.34 1.33 1.85
CA VAL A 26 2.63 0.98 1.20
C VAL A 26 3.06 2.01 0.16
N ALA A 27 2.14 2.47 -0.70
CA ALA A 27 2.43 3.46 -1.74
C ALA A 27 2.82 4.82 -1.12
N VAL A 28 2.15 5.20 -0.04
CA VAL A 28 2.42 6.44 0.68
C VAL A 28 3.79 6.39 1.39
N PHE A 29 4.14 5.25 2.02
CA PHE A 29 5.49 5.07 2.58
C PHE A 29 6.57 4.98 1.49
N ALA A 30 6.26 4.50 0.29
CA ALA A 30 7.19 4.55 -0.84
C ALA A 30 7.51 6.01 -1.26
N HIS A 31 6.52 6.91 -1.25
CA HIS A 31 6.77 8.34 -1.47
C HIS A 31 7.62 8.96 -0.36
N ALA A 32 7.32 8.66 0.91
CA ALA A 32 8.10 9.14 2.04
C ALA A 32 9.55 8.62 1.98
N GLY A 33 9.73 7.33 1.68
CA GLY A 33 11.03 6.70 1.48
C GLY A 33 11.78 7.29 0.29
N GLY A 34 11.10 7.56 -0.82
CA GLY A 34 11.68 8.24 -1.99
C GLY A 34 12.16 9.66 -1.67
N PHE A 35 11.41 10.42 -0.87
CA PHE A 35 11.83 11.74 -0.39
C PHE A 35 13.09 11.65 0.49
N ILE A 36 13.09 10.77 1.50
CA ILE A 36 14.24 10.57 2.39
C ILE A 36 15.48 10.11 1.60
N GLY A 37 15.31 9.09 0.75
CA GLY A 37 16.39 8.57 -0.11
C GLY A 37 16.93 9.63 -1.07
N GLY A 38 16.05 10.42 -1.69
CA GLY A 38 16.45 11.52 -2.57
C GLY A 38 17.29 12.58 -1.84
N VAL A 39 16.90 12.96 -0.62
CA VAL A 39 17.66 13.91 0.21
C VAL A 39 18.98 13.29 0.70
N ALA A 40 18.99 12.00 1.05
CA ALA A 40 20.19 11.28 1.48
C ALA A 40 21.23 11.17 0.38
N LEU A 41 20.79 10.85 -0.84
CA LEU A 41 21.66 10.63 -2.01
C LEU A 41 21.97 11.90 -2.80
N LEU A 42 21.39 13.03 -2.41
CA LEU A 42 21.61 14.33 -3.06
C LEU A 42 23.10 14.68 -3.33
N PRO A 43 24.06 14.41 -2.41
CA PRO A 43 25.47 14.69 -2.66
C PRO A 43 26.09 13.90 -3.82
N LEU A 44 25.53 12.73 -4.16
CA LEU A 44 26.04 11.89 -5.25
C LEU A 44 25.61 12.41 -6.63
N PHE A 45 24.46 13.08 -6.69
CA PHE A 45 23.87 13.55 -7.94
C PHE A 45 24.11 15.04 -8.21
N VAL A 46 24.54 15.79 -7.19
CA VAL A 46 24.79 17.22 -7.30
C VAL A 46 26.30 17.48 -7.37
N SER A 47 26.77 17.85 -8.56
CA SER A 47 28.17 18.24 -8.75
C SER A 47 28.42 19.67 -8.29
N GLU A 48 29.49 19.88 -7.50
CA GLU A 48 29.92 21.21 -7.03
C GLU A 48 30.11 22.21 -8.17
N GLY A 49 30.75 21.80 -9.27
CA GLY A 49 30.99 22.69 -10.42
C GLY A 49 29.68 23.21 -11.04
N ARG A 50 28.65 22.36 -11.14
CA ARG A 50 27.33 22.77 -11.65
C ARG A 50 26.60 23.68 -10.66
N LEU A 51 26.69 23.43 -9.35
CA LEU A 51 26.13 24.33 -8.35
C LEU A 51 26.79 25.72 -8.40
N GLN A 52 28.12 25.77 -8.51
CA GLN A 52 28.86 27.02 -8.64
C GLN A 52 28.50 27.76 -9.92
N LEU A 53 28.39 27.07 -11.05
CA LEU A 53 27.95 27.66 -12.32
C LEU A 53 26.52 28.23 -12.21
N LEU A 54 25.59 27.48 -11.62
CA LEU A 54 24.21 27.91 -11.44
C LEU A 54 24.11 29.12 -10.50
N ARG A 55 24.91 29.15 -9.43
CA ARG A 55 25.03 30.31 -8.54
C ARG A 55 25.62 31.53 -9.25
N ALA A 56 26.64 31.34 -10.09
CA ALA A 56 27.24 32.42 -10.86
C ALA A 56 26.21 33.01 -11.84
N TYR A 57 25.53 32.15 -12.61
CA TYR A 57 24.51 32.56 -13.56
C TYR A 57 23.32 33.27 -12.89
N SER A 58 22.84 32.74 -11.77
CA SER A 58 21.74 33.34 -11.02
C SER A 58 22.14 34.70 -10.42
N SER A 59 23.33 34.81 -9.84
CA SER A 59 23.87 36.07 -9.31
C SER A 59 24.03 37.16 -10.38
N MET A 60 24.38 36.77 -11.61
CA MET A 60 24.53 37.72 -12.73
C MET A 60 23.17 38.30 -13.15
N SER A 61 22.09 37.52 -13.03
CA SER A 61 20.72 38.01 -13.28
C SER A 61 20.20 38.93 -12.16
N SER A 62 20.65 38.75 -10.91
CA SER A 62 20.19 39.53 -9.76
C SER A 62 21.09 40.71 -9.36
N PHE A 63 22.24 40.87 -10.03
CA PHE A 63 23.16 41.99 -9.83
C PHE A 63 22.47 43.37 -9.93
N PHE A 64 21.44 43.50 -10.77
CA PHE A 64 20.69 44.74 -10.96
C PHE A 64 19.49 44.94 -10.00
N TYR A 65 19.17 43.98 -9.12
CA TYR A 65 17.93 43.99 -8.32
C TYR A 65 18.09 43.76 -6.80
N ARG A 66 19.32 43.64 -6.26
CA ARG A 66 19.51 43.28 -4.83
C ARG A 66 19.50 44.48 -3.87
N VAL A 67 18.33 44.73 -3.25
CA VAL A 67 18.17 45.56 -2.03
C VAL A 67 17.91 44.69 -0.77
N PHE A 68 17.68 43.37 -0.90
CA PHE A 68 17.34 42.49 0.23
C PHE A 68 18.27 41.26 0.33
N PHE A 69 18.79 41.01 1.54
CA PHE A 69 19.60 39.84 1.88
C PHE A 69 18.71 38.61 2.16
N PHE A 70 18.52 37.74 1.17
CA PHE A 70 17.87 36.44 1.39
C PHE A 70 18.86 35.44 1.99
N LYS A 71 18.50 34.78 3.09
CA LYS A 71 19.27 33.65 3.64
C LYS A 71 19.09 32.42 2.73
N PRO A 72 20.17 31.82 2.19
CA PRO A 72 20.08 30.60 1.40
C PRO A 72 19.53 29.43 2.22
N GLY A 73 18.86 28.49 1.54
CA GLY A 73 18.48 27.20 2.11
C GLY A 73 17.19 27.21 2.94
N LEU A 74 17.01 26.13 3.72
CA LEU A 74 15.88 25.97 4.63
C LEU A 74 16.08 26.79 5.90
N SER A 75 15.02 27.39 6.43
CA SER A 75 15.07 28.04 7.73
C SER A 75 15.29 27.02 8.85
N ALA A 76 15.90 27.46 9.96
CA ALA A 76 16.10 26.62 11.14
C ALA A 76 14.84 25.86 11.61
N PRO A 77 13.65 26.49 11.74
CA PRO A 77 12.45 25.75 12.12
C PRO A 77 12.03 24.71 11.08
N SER A 78 12.17 25.01 9.79
CA SER A 78 11.88 24.03 8.73
C SER A 78 12.81 22.81 8.81
N LYS A 79 14.10 23.01 9.09
CA LYS A 79 15.05 21.91 9.28
C LYS A 79 14.67 21.02 10.47
N ILE A 80 14.29 21.61 11.59
CA ILE A 80 13.87 20.89 12.80
C ILE A 80 12.63 20.04 12.50
N VAL A 81 11.60 20.64 11.87
CA VAL A 81 10.36 19.91 11.55
C VAL A 81 10.64 18.73 10.62
N ILE A 82 11.42 18.93 9.56
CA ILE A 82 11.75 17.82 8.64
C ILE A 82 12.56 16.74 9.37
N ALA A 83 13.56 17.13 10.17
CA ALA A 83 14.37 16.18 10.92
C ALA A 83 13.53 15.35 11.90
N LEU A 84 12.56 15.96 12.57
CA LEU A 84 11.60 15.26 13.44
C LEU A 84 10.73 14.28 12.64
N LEU A 85 10.18 14.71 11.50
CA LEU A 85 9.37 13.85 10.62
C LEU A 85 10.16 12.64 10.11
N ILE A 86 11.42 12.85 9.68
CA ILE A 86 12.33 11.75 9.29
C ILE A 86 12.62 10.85 10.49
N GLY A 87 12.83 11.43 11.68
CA GLY A 87 13.04 10.69 12.93
C GLY A 87 11.86 9.77 13.28
N ILE A 88 10.62 10.22 13.06
CA ILE A 88 9.42 9.39 13.26
C ILE A 88 9.44 8.18 12.30
N VAL A 89 9.73 8.40 11.02
CA VAL A 89 9.83 7.30 10.03
C VAL A 89 10.93 6.31 10.42
N ALA A 90 12.10 6.82 10.84
CA ALA A 90 13.21 5.99 11.31
C ALA A 90 12.84 5.17 12.55
N ALA A 91 12.15 5.77 13.52
CA ALA A 91 11.63 5.05 14.69
C ALA A 91 10.61 3.98 14.30
N GLY A 92 9.75 4.25 13.32
CA GLY A 92 8.85 3.27 12.73
C GLY A 92 9.59 2.08 12.11
N ALA A 93 10.65 2.33 11.35
CA ALA A 93 11.47 1.28 10.76
C ALA A 93 12.12 0.38 11.83
N VAL A 94 12.66 0.97 12.90
CA VAL A 94 13.22 0.22 14.05
C VAL A 94 12.13 -0.58 14.75
N TYR A 95 10.95 0.02 14.98
CA TYR A 95 9.81 -0.68 15.54
C TYR A 95 9.41 -1.89 14.69
N SER A 96 9.29 -1.71 13.37
CA SER A 96 9.00 -2.81 12.44
C SER A 96 10.04 -3.91 12.51
N ALA A 97 11.34 -3.61 12.60
CA ALA A 97 12.38 -4.64 12.72
C ALA A 97 12.23 -5.52 13.99
N VAL A 98 11.85 -4.91 15.11
CA VAL A 98 11.73 -5.61 16.40
C VAL A 98 10.43 -6.42 16.50
N TYR A 99 9.35 -5.90 15.91
CA TYR A 99 8.01 -6.49 16.03
C TYR A 99 7.59 -7.32 14.83
N ALA A 100 8.30 -7.24 13.69
CA ALA A 100 7.99 -8.01 12.50
C ALA A 100 7.91 -9.51 12.79
N GLY A 101 8.94 -10.09 13.42
CA GLY A 101 8.96 -11.52 13.74
C GLY A 101 7.88 -11.98 14.75
N LYS A 102 7.10 -11.05 15.33
CA LYS A 102 6.09 -11.34 16.37
C LYS A 102 4.65 -11.23 15.86
N THR A 103 4.44 -10.55 14.74
CA THR A 103 3.12 -10.46 14.12
C THR A 103 2.91 -11.70 13.26
N GLY A 104 2.27 -12.74 13.82
CA GLY A 104 1.87 -13.96 13.13
C GLY A 104 0.75 -13.74 12.10
N GLU A 105 0.82 -12.64 11.35
CA GLU A 105 -0.10 -12.30 10.27
C GLU A 105 0.32 -13.03 9.01
N ILE A 106 -0.62 -13.66 8.32
CA ILE A 106 -0.33 -14.35 7.06
C ILE A 106 -0.86 -13.49 5.93
N SER A 107 0.02 -13.09 5.01
CA SER A 107 -0.34 -12.37 3.79
C SER A 107 -0.26 -13.32 2.59
N LYS A 108 -1.28 -13.29 1.74
CA LYS A 108 -1.38 -14.17 0.58
C LYS A 108 -1.83 -13.36 -0.63
N ILE A 109 -1.14 -13.54 -1.75
CA ILE A 109 -1.53 -12.98 -3.04
C ILE A 109 -2.22 -14.10 -3.83
N LEU A 110 -3.50 -13.88 -4.11
CA LEU A 110 -4.32 -14.79 -4.88
C LEU A 110 -4.66 -14.17 -6.22
N ASN A 111 -4.38 -14.87 -7.29
CA ASN A 111 -4.84 -14.50 -8.62
C ASN A 111 -6.21 -15.14 -8.86
N PHE A 112 -7.21 -14.29 -9.11
CA PHE A 112 -8.53 -14.71 -9.53
C PHE A 112 -8.69 -14.44 -11.02
N SER A 113 -9.16 -15.42 -11.77
CA SER A 113 -9.68 -15.26 -13.13
C SER A 113 -11.15 -15.62 -13.11
N VAL A 114 -11.98 -14.71 -13.61
CA VAL A 114 -13.44 -14.83 -13.61
C VAL A 114 -13.95 -14.60 -15.02
N GLU A 115 -14.75 -15.56 -15.50
CA GLU A 115 -15.47 -15.48 -16.75
C GLU A 115 -16.96 -15.22 -16.49
N SER A 116 -17.51 -14.20 -17.14
CA SER A 116 -18.94 -13.86 -17.09
C SER A 116 -19.37 -13.30 -18.44
N GLU A 117 -20.46 -13.84 -19.00
CA GLU A 117 -21.05 -13.32 -20.26
C GLU A 117 -20.03 -13.25 -21.42
N GLY A 118 -19.05 -14.15 -21.46
CA GLY A 118 -17.99 -14.20 -22.49
C GLY A 118 -16.84 -13.21 -22.29
N LEU A 119 -16.83 -12.46 -21.17
CA LEU A 119 -15.72 -11.60 -20.76
C LEU A 119 -14.90 -12.30 -19.68
N ASN A 120 -13.58 -12.30 -19.84
CA ASN A 120 -12.65 -12.81 -18.83
C ASN A 120 -11.91 -11.63 -18.18
N GLU A 121 -12.04 -11.53 -16.86
CA GLU A 121 -11.34 -10.56 -16.03
C GLU A 121 -10.43 -11.29 -15.04
N SER A 122 -9.18 -10.84 -14.91
CA SER A 122 -8.23 -11.40 -13.95
C SER A 122 -7.60 -10.32 -13.09
N GLU A 123 -7.48 -10.56 -11.79
CA GLU A 123 -6.86 -9.64 -10.84
C GLU A 123 -6.16 -10.40 -9.70
N SER A 124 -4.97 -9.94 -9.32
CA SER A 124 -4.25 -10.40 -8.14
C SER A 124 -4.69 -9.61 -6.92
N ILE A 125 -5.10 -10.31 -5.87
CA ILE A 125 -5.72 -9.75 -4.67
C ILE A 125 -4.87 -10.11 -3.47
N ASN A 126 -4.58 -9.12 -2.63
CA ASN A 126 -3.91 -9.34 -1.35
C ASN A 126 -4.92 -9.65 -0.25
N ILE A 127 -4.68 -10.76 0.43
CA ILE A 127 -5.42 -11.24 1.60
C ILE A 127 -4.50 -11.26 2.81
N GLN A 128 -4.98 -10.74 3.93
CA GLN A 128 -4.29 -10.78 5.21
C GLN A 128 -5.15 -11.48 6.27
N LEU A 129 -4.59 -12.49 6.92
CA LEU A 129 -5.18 -13.17 8.07
C LEU A 129 -4.53 -12.64 9.36
N GLN A 130 -5.33 -11.95 10.17
CA GLN A 130 -4.93 -11.43 11.48
C GLN A 130 -5.78 -12.14 12.56
N GLY A 131 -5.19 -13.13 13.22
CA GLY A 131 -5.93 -14.04 14.10
C GLY A 131 -6.97 -14.85 13.32
N ASN A 132 -8.26 -14.65 13.62
CA ASN A 132 -9.38 -15.27 12.89
C ASN A 132 -10.11 -14.30 11.94
N ARG A 133 -9.55 -13.12 11.69
CA ARG A 133 -10.16 -12.11 10.83
C ARG A 133 -9.39 -11.98 9.53
N ILE A 134 -10.12 -12.04 8.43
CA ILE A 134 -9.58 -11.83 7.08
C ILE A 134 -9.83 -10.40 6.63
N ARG A 135 -8.76 -9.73 6.19
CA ARG A 135 -8.80 -8.46 5.47
C ARG A 135 -8.45 -8.72 4.01
N ILE A 136 -9.21 -8.11 3.11
CA ILE A 136 -9.02 -8.24 1.66
C ILE A 136 -8.82 -6.81 1.14
N ALA A 137 -7.79 -6.61 0.32
CA ALA A 137 -7.54 -5.32 -0.32
C ALA A 137 -8.70 -4.93 -1.27
N PRO A 138 -8.88 -3.63 -1.59
CA PRO A 138 -9.86 -3.21 -2.59
C PRO A 138 -9.63 -3.91 -3.94
N ILE A 139 -10.71 -4.29 -4.62
CA ILE A 139 -10.71 -5.04 -5.88
C ILE A 139 -11.26 -4.13 -6.98
N ALA A 140 -10.49 -3.95 -8.05
CA ALA A 140 -10.82 -3.06 -9.16
C ALA A 140 -11.84 -3.70 -10.12
N SER A 141 -11.62 -4.96 -10.51
CA SER A 141 -12.50 -5.71 -11.41
C SER A 141 -13.86 -5.97 -10.77
N ASP A 142 -14.93 -5.67 -11.51
CA ASP A 142 -16.29 -5.83 -11.05
C ASP A 142 -16.65 -7.31 -10.85
N SER A 143 -16.29 -8.16 -11.83
CA SER A 143 -16.60 -9.60 -11.81
C SER A 143 -15.83 -10.31 -10.70
N VAL A 144 -14.53 -10.02 -10.57
CA VAL A 144 -13.69 -10.55 -9.50
C VAL A 144 -14.20 -10.10 -8.13
N ARG A 145 -14.58 -8.83 -7.98
CA ARG A 145 -15.12 -8.29 -6.72
C ARG A 145 -16.43 -8.97 -6.32
N VAL A 146 -17.31 -9.31 -7.26
CA VAL A 146 -18.54 -10.06 -6.97
C VAL A 146 -18.19 -11.45 -6.43
N VAL A 147 -17.39 -12.22 -7.18
CA VAL A 147 -17.00 -13.60 -6.82
C VAL A 147 -16.34 -13.64 -5.43
N VAL A 148 -15.35 -12.79 -5.18
CA VAL A 148 -14.61 -12.76 -3.91
C VAL A 148 -15.52 -12.39 -2.75
N ASN A 149 -16.42 -11.42 -2.93
CA ASN A 149 -17.40 -11.07 -1.89
C ASN A 149 -18.35 -12.24 -1.59
N ARG A 150 -18.76 -13.02 -2.59
CA ARG A 150 -19.63 -14.20 -2.39
C ARG A 150 -18.90 -15.34 -1.69
N LEU A 151 -17.68 -15.65 -2.11
CA LEU A 151 -16.84 -16.63 -1.43
C LEU A 151 -16.57 -16.20 0.03
N ARG A 152 -16.32 -14.91 0.28
CA ARG A 152 -16.14 -14.38 1.64
C ARG A 152 -17.42 -14.52 2.46
N ALA A 153 -18.57 -14.11 1.92
CA ALA A 153 -19.86 -14.20 2.60
C ALA A 153 -20.26 -15.65 2.91
N ALA A 154 -19.84 -16.60 2.07
CA ALA A 154 -20.02 -18.03 2.29
C ALA A 154 -18.97 -18.65 3.24
N GLY A 155 -17.96 -17.90 3.72
CA GLY A 155 -16.88 -18.45 4.56
C GLY A 155 -15.96 -19.41 3.81
N LEU A 156 -15.76 -19.19 2.51
CA LEU A 156 -14.96 -20.05 1.62
C LEU A 156 -13.61 -19.45 1.21
N ILE A 157 -13.36 -18.18 1.52
CA ILE A 157 -12.01 -17.61 1.40
C ILE A 157 -11.13 -18.05 2.59
N TYR A 158 -11.72 -18.13 3.79
CA TYR A 158 -11.08 -18.61 5.02
C TYR A 158 -12.01 -19.60 5.72
N SER A 159 -11.56 -20.83 5.89
CA SER A 159 -12.29 -21.92 6.55
C SER A 159 -11.36 -22.70 7.49
N TRP A 160 -11.65 -22.63 8.79
CA TRP A 160 -10.91 -23.42 9.79
C TRP A 160 -11.13 -24.93 9.62
N GLU A 161 -12.33 -25.33 9.24
CA GLU A 161 -12.73 -26.75 9.11
C GLU A 161 -12.01 -27.47 7.97
N ASN A 162 -11.71 -26.73 6.89
CA ASN A 162 -11.11 -27.27 5.67
C ASN A 162 -9.57 -27.13 5.61
N ARG A 163 -8.92 -26.77 6.72
CA ARG A 163 -7.45 -26.61 6.78
C ARG A 163 -6.69 -27.80 6.23
N GLY A 164 -5.76 -27.52 5.30
CA GLY A 164 -4.91 -28.52 4.64
C GLY A 164 -5.68 -29.53 3.79
N LYS A 165 -6.92 -29.23 3.39
CA LYS A 165 -7.80 -30.15 2.64
C LYS A 165 -8.33 -29.49 1.38
N THR A 166 -8.73 -30.34 0.45
CA THR A 166 -9.58 -29.95 -0.68
C THR A 166 -11.04 -30.24 -0.34
N ALA A 167 -11.89 -29.22 -0.43
CA ALA A 167 -13.33 -29.31 -0.22
C ALA A 167 -14.07 -29.22 -1.56
N ILE A 168 -14.97 -30.17 -1.79
CA ILE A 168 -15.95 -30.11 -2.87
C ILE A 168 -17.21 -29.47 -2.31
N ILE A 169 -17.65 -28.41 -2.94
CA ILE A 169 -18.74 -27.56 -2.48
C ILE A 169 -19.83 -27.62 -3.54
N ASP A 170 -21.02 -28.03 -3.15
CA ASP A 170 -22.25 -27.82 -3.92
C ASP A 170 -23.34 -27.43 -2.93
N ARG A 171 -23.60 -26.13 -2.81
CA ARG A 171 -24.60 -25.63 -1.86
C ARG A 171 -25.20 -24.31 -2.29
N GLN A 172 -26.43 -24.10 -1.84
CA GLN A 172 -27.11 -22.82 -1.88
C GLN A 172 -27.11 -22.20 -0.48
N THR A 173 -26.72 -20.94 -0.38
CA THR A 173 -26.66 -20.19 0.88
C THR A 173 -27.13 -18.75 0.66
N THR A 174 -27.48 -18.08 1.75
CA THR A 174 -27.68 -16.63 1.76
C THR A 174 -26.48 -15.99 2.42
N GLY A 175 -25.82 -15.07 1.72
CA GLY A 175 -24.70 -14.28 2.25
C GLY A 175 -25.10 -12.82 2.41
N THR A 176 -24.47 -12.10 3.33
CA THR A 176 -24.72 -10.66 3.51
C THR A 176 -23.61 -9.86 2.85
N VAL A 177 -23.97 -8.95 1.95
CA VAL A 177 -23.04 -8.06 1.25
C VAL A 177 -23.56 -6.63 1.40
N ASN A 178 -22.77 -5.76 2.03
CA ASN A 178 -23.18 -4.40 2.39
C ASN A 178 -24.53 -4.36 3.17
N ASN A 179 -24.70 -5.24 4.15
CA ASN A 179 -25.94 -5.43 4.94
C ASN A 179 -27.17 -5.87 4.14
N ILE A 180 -27.01 -6.29 2.88
CA ILE A 180 -28.09 -6.82 2.05
C ILE A 180 -27.92 -8.34 1.90
N PRO A 181 -28.95 -9.14 2.23
CA PRO A 181 -28.91 -10.57 1.98
C PRO A 181 -28.99 -10.83 0.46
N VAL A 182 -28.07 -11.65 -0.04
CA VAL A 182 -28.02 -12.09 -1.43
C VAL A 182 -28.02 -13.60 -1.49
N ARG A 183 -28.80 -14.18 -2.41
CA ARG A 183 -28.73 -15.61 -2.69
C ARG A 183 -27.44 -15.94 -3.42
N ILE A 184 -26.81 -17.04 -3.01
CA ILE A 184 -25.56 -17.53 -3.56
C ILE A 184 -25.68 -19.03 -3.76
N TYR A 185 -25.59 -19.47 -5.01
CA TYR A 185 -25.40 -20.85 -5.39
C TYR A 185 -23.94 -21.05 -5.80
N ILE A 186 -23.25 -22.02 -5.18
CA ILE A 186 -21.84 -22.28 -5.42
C ILE A 186 -21.64 -23.76 -5.69
N ARG A 187 -21.00 -24.07 -6.82
CA ARG A 187 -20.45 -25.39 -7.14
C ARG A 187 -18.97 -25.26 -7.43
N ALA A 188 -18.10 -25.69 -6.53
CA ALA A 188 -16.66 -25.48 -6.65
C ALA A 188 -15.83 -26.59 -5.99
N SER A 189 -14.59 -26.72 -6.45
CA SER A 189 -13.56 -27.53 -5.79
C SER A 189 -12.45 -26.59 -5.32
N LEU A 190 -12.28 -26.45 -4.01
CA LEU A 190 -11.35 -25.50 -3.39
C LEU A 190 -10.36 -26.22 -2.49
N SER A 191 -9.07 -25.99 -2.69
CA SER A 191 -7.99 -26.41 -1.79
C SER A 191 -7.66 -25.29 -0.81
N PHE A 192 -7.39 -25.65 0.44
CA PHE A 192 -7.03 -24.73 1.51
C PHE A 192 -5.66 -25.08 2.09
N ASP A 193 -4.90 -24.05 2.45
CA ASP A 193 -3.61 -24.23 3.13
C ASP A 193 -3.79 -24.66 4.61
N GLU A 194 -2.68 -24.89 5.30
CA GLU A 194 -2.66 -25.27 6.73
C GLU A 194 -3.31 -24.22 7.64
N ASN A 195 -3.32 -22.97 7.20
CA ASN A 195 -3.96 -21.85 7.92
C ASN A 195 -5.45 -21.75 7.60
N GLY A 196 -5.95 -22.45 6.59
CA GLY A 196 -7.35 -22.49 6.19
C GLY A 196 -7.71 -21.37 5.22
N ILE A 197 -6.73 -20.70 4.63
CA ILE A 197 -6.94 -19.75 3.53
C ILE A 197 -6.96 -20.54 2.23
N ILE A 198 -7.86 -20.19 1.32
CA ILE A 198 -7.92 -20.77 -0.02
C ILE A 198 -6.54 -20.69 -0.71
N GLU A 199 -6.13 -21.80 -1.32
CA GLU A 199 -4.83 -21.95 -1.98
C GLU A 199 -4.99 -22.04 -3.49
N SER A 200 -5.92 -22.86 -3.95
CA SER A 200 -6.26 -22.96 -5.36
C SER A 200 -7.62 -23.60 -5.52
N GLY A 201 -8.27 -23.38 -6.65
CA GLY A 201 -9.51 -24.05 -6.97
C GLY A 201 -10.25 -23.35 -8.08
N GLY A 202 -11.46 -23.81 -8.32
CA GLY A 202 -12.33 -23.19 -9.29
C GLY A 202 -13.71 -23.81 -9.26
N GLY A 203 -14.62 -23.15 -9.97
CA GLY A 203 -15.99 -23.59 -10.09
C GLY A 203 -16.88 -22.49 -10.58
N TYR A 204 -18.15 -22.63 -10.23
CA TYR A 204 -19.25 -21.85 -10.71
C TYR A 204 -19.99 -21.18 -9.55
N ILE A 205 -20.37 -19.92 -9.72
CA ILE A 205 -21.21 -19.16 -8.80
C ILE A 205 -22.39 -18.56 -9.56
N SER A 206 -23.61 -18.78 -9.10
CA SER A 206 -24.80 -18.01 -9.49
C SER A 206 -25.26 -17.17 -8.30
N THR A 207 -25.45 -15.87 -8.49
CA THR A 207 -25.77 -14.98 -7.37
C THR A 207 -26.54 -13.74 -7.81
N GLU A 208 -27.31 -13.20 -6.86
CA GLU A 208 -27.87 -11.86 -6.98
C GLU A 208 -26.76 -10.79 -6.93
N VAL A 209 -26.73 -9.90 -7.92
CA VAL A 209 -25.81 -8.77 -8.01
C VAL A 209 -26.49 -7.52 -7.48
N LEU A 210 -25.73 -6.69 -6.76
CA LEU A 210 -26.23 -5.43 -6.22
C LEU A 210 -25.99 -4.30 -7.22
N ARG A 211 -27.01 -3.48 -7.43
CA ARG A 211 -26.92 -2.21 -8.16
C ARG A 211 -26.99 -1.08 -7.15
N CYS A 212 -25.94 -0.27 -7.09
CA CYS A 212 -25.84 0.86 -6.16
C CYS A 212 -26.03 2.19 -6.89
N ASP A 213 -26.71 3.13 -6.24
CA ASP A 213 -26.81 4.51 -6.72
C ASP A 213 -25.60 5.36 -6.31
N GLN A 214 -25.54 6.60 -6.82
CA GLN A 214 -24.49 7.57 -6.51
C GLN A 214 -24.41 7.98 -5.03
N TYR A 215 -25.43 7.65 -4.22
CA TYR A 215 -25.50 7.92 -2.79
C TYR A 215 -25.15 6.69 -1.95
N GLY A 216 -24.73 5.59 -2.58
CA GLY A 216 -24.31 4.35 -1.91
C GLY A 216 -25.46 3.44 -1.47
N ARG A 217 -26.70 3.72 -1.90
CA ARG A 217 -27.82 2.82 -1.64
C ARG A 217 -27.82 1.71 -2.67
N CYS A 218 -27.72 0.47 -2.19
CA CYS A 218 -27.67 -0.71 -3.03
C CYS A 218 -29.00 -1.47 -2.98
N VAL A 219 -29.43 -2.03 -4.11
CA VAL A 219 -30.59 -2.92 -4.24
C VAL A 219 -30.20 -4.12 -5.10
N VAL A 220 -30.94 -5.24 -5.00
CA VAL A 220 -30.74 -6.38 -5.89
C VAL A 220 -31.11 -5.96 -7.32
N GLY A 221 -30.14 -6.06 -8.23
CA GLY A 221 -30.24 -5.63 -9.63
C GLY A 221 -30.50 -6.75 -10.63
N GLY A 222 -30.40 -8.01 -10.21
CA GLY A 222 -30.58 -9.19 -11.05
C GLY A 222 -29.73 -10.37 -10.58
N GLU A 223 -29.84 -11.49 -11.27
CA GLU A 223 -28.99 -12.67 -11.06
C GLU A 223 -27.93 -12.74 -12.17
N LYS A 224 -26.69 -13.06 -11.78
CA LYS A 224 -25.58 -13.31 -12.71
C LYS A 224 -24.82 -14.56 -12.31
N SER A 225 -24.14 -15.12 -13.30
CA SER A 225 -23.40 -16.37 -13.20
C SER A 225 -21.95 -16.14 -13.60
N TYR A 226 -21.04 -16.79 -12.87
CA TYR A 226 -19.60 -16.59 -12.98
C TYR A 226 -18.90 -17.93 -12.90
N ASP A 227 -18.05 -18.22 -13.88
CA ASP A 227 -17.05 -19.26 -13.76
C ASP A 227 -15.77 -18.63 -13.22
N PHE A 228 -15.12 -19.27 -12.27
CA PHE A 228 -13.93 -18.72 -11.65
C PHE A 228 -12.84 -19.77 -11.44
N SER A 229 -11.61 -19.29 -11.47
CA SER A 229 -10.45 -20.00 -10.98
C SER A 229 -9.65 -19.09 -10.05
N VAL A 230 -9.05 -19.69 -9.04
CA VAL A 230 -8.20 -19.02 -8.07
C VAL A 230 -6.92 -19.82 -7.88
N ARG A 231 -5.81 -19.11 -7.78
CA ARG A 231 -4.51 -19.73 -7.47
C ARG A 231 -3.67 -18.79 -6.63
N THR A 232 -2.90 -19.37 -5.72
CA THR A 232 -1.89 -18.64 -4.95
C THR A 232 -0.71 -18.31 -5.83
N GLU A 233 -0.38 -17.02 -5.92
CA GLU A 233 0.85 -16.55 -6.56
C GLU A 233 1.99 -16.44 -5.55
N ALA A 234 1.68 -15.96 -4.35
CA ALA A 234 2.62 -15.85 -3.25
C ALA A 234 1.91 -16.04 -1.91
N SER A 235 2.59 -16.68 -0.97
CA SER A 235 2.16 -16.75 0.43
C SER A 235 3.34 -16.37 1.31
N ILE A 236 3.09 -15.47 2.24
CA ILE A 236 4.07 -14.93 3.17
C ILE A 236 3.47 -15.13 4.56
N ALA A 237 4.05 -16.05 5.33
CA ALA A 237 3.72 -16.22 6.74
C ALA A 237 4.55 -15.21 7.55
N GLY A 238 3.89 -14.28 8.23
CA GLY A 238 4.57 -13.17 8.90
C GLY A 238 5.36 -12.32 7.92
N PHE A 239 6.65 -12.16 8.22
CA PHE A 239 7.63 -11.53 7.33
C PHE A 239 8.75 -12.50 6.94
N GLU A 240 8.47 -13.80 6.99
CA GLU A 240 9.45 -14.83 6.63
C GLU A 240 9.86 -14.66 5.15
N GLY A 241 11.16 -14.52 4.90
CA GLY A 241 11.71 -14.23 3.58
C GLY A 241 11.82 -12.75 3.19
N ILE A 242 11.21 -11.82 3.96
CA ILE A 242 11.44 -10.38 3.78
C ILE A 242 12.54 -9.94 4.76
N PRO A 243 13.66 -9.37 4.27
CA PRO A 243 14.78 -8.94 5.12
C PRO A 243 14.43 -7.62 5.83
N ILE A 244 13.40 -7.62 6.69
CA ILE A 244 12.94 -6.43 7.40
C ILE A 244 14.02 -5.83 8.28
N PRO A 245 14.78 -6.60 9.09
CA PRO A 245 15.88 -6.03 9.85
C PRO A 245 16.88 -5.28 8.98
N GLU A 246 17.27 -5.85 7.84
CA GLU A 246 18.22 -5.24 6.90
C GLU A 246 17.65 -3.99 6.23
N LEU A 247 16.39 -4.05 5.78
CA LEU A 247 15.68 -2.90 5.19
C LEU A 247 15.49 -1.78 6.22
N SER A 248 15.23 -2.12 7.48
CA SER A 248 15.12 -1.14 8.57
C SER A 248 16.46 -0.49 8.90
N VAL A 249 17.57 -1.25 8.90
CA VAL A 249 18.92 -0.69 9.04
C VAL A 249 19.25 0.26 7.89
N LEU A 250 18.93 -0.12 6.66
CA LEU A 250 19.10 0.74 5.49
C LEU A 250 18.27 2.02 5.60
N SER A 251 16.99 1.91 5.99
CA SER A 251 16.11 3.05 6.21
C SER A 251 16.63 3.99 7.29
N LEU A 252 17.13 3.45 8.40
CA LEU A 252 17.76 4.22 9.48
C LEU A 252 19.00 4.97 8.98
N LEU A 253 19.88 4.29 8.25
CA LEU A 253 21.09 4.88 7.68
C LEU A 253 20.77 6.01 6.70
N MET A 254 19.83 5.78 5.80
CA MET A 254 19.35 6.81 4.86
C MET A 254 18.73 8.00 5.58
N SER A 255 17.97 7.75 6.65
CA SER A 255 17.36 8.80 7.47
C SER A 255 18.42 9.67 8.16
N VAL A 256 19.48 9.07 8.72
CA VAL A 256 20.60 9.80 9.33
C VAL A 256 21.33 10.65 8.30
N ILE A 257 21.65 10.09 7.12
CA ILE A 257 22.31 10.83 6.04
C ILE A 257 21.42 11.98 5.54
N ALA A 258 20.11 11.74 5.38
CA ALA A 258 19.16 12.77 4.97
C ALA A 258 19.11 13.93 5.98
N ILE A 259 19.05 13.65 7.28
CA ILE A 259 19.08 14.67 8.34
C ILE A 259 20.39 15.47 8.27
N ALA A 260 21.54 14.81 8.09
CA ALA A 260 22.82 15.48 7.93
C ALA A 260 22.88 16.38 6.68
N ASN A 261 22.23 16.00 5.58
CA ASN A 261 22.13 16.81 4.37
C ASN A 261 21.17 17.99 4.53
N ILE A 262 20.05 17.82 5.24
CA ILE A 262 19.13 18.93 5.59
C ILE A 262 19.84 19.94 6.49
N GLY A 263 20.65 19.47 7.44
CA GLY A 263 21.49 20.32 8.28
C GLY A 263 22.38 21.25 7.45
N ARG A 264 22.86 20.76 6.30
CA ARG A 264 23.71 21.47 5.33
C ARG A 264 22.94 22.04 4.12
N SER A 265 21.63 22.26 4.23
CA SER A 265 20.79 22.68 3.08
C SER A 265 21.25 23.95 2.36
N GLU A 266 21.95 24.85 3.06
CA GLU A 266 22.54 26.07 2.52
C GLU A 266 23.55 25.76 1.42
N HIS A 267 24.28 24.64 1.57
CA HIS A 267 25.25 24.16 0.60
C HIS A 267 24.62 23.77 -0.73
N TYR A 268 23.34 23.40 -0.75
CA TYR A 268 22.61 23.03 -1.97
C TYR A 268 21.74 24.16 -2.50
N ALA A 269 21.69 25.30 -1.81
CA ALA A 269 20.88 26.43 -2.24
C ALA A 269 21.52 27.12 -3.45
N ILE A 270 20.70 27.33 -4.49
CA ILE A 270 20.99 28.22 -5.61
C ILE A 270 20.16 29.48 -5.35
N ILE A 271 20.84 30.57 -4.99
CA ILE A 271 20.17 31.84 -4.70
C ILE A 271 20.02 32.60 -6.02
N PRO A 272 18.83 32.99 -6.48
CA PRO A 272 18.68 33.99 -7.54
C PRO A 272 19.34 35.30 -7.13
#